data_AF-A0A966DDR8-F1
#
_entry.id   AF-A0A966DDR8-F1
#
_cell.length_a   1.000
_cell.length_b   1.000
_cell.length_c   1.000
_cell.angle_alpha   90.00
_cell.angle_beta   90.00
_cell.angle_gamma   90.00
#
_symmetry.space_group_name_H-M   'P 1'
#
loop_
_entity.id
_entity.type
_entity.pdbx_description
1 polymer ?
#
loop_
_entity_poly.entity_id
_entity_poly.type
_entity_poly.pdbx_seq_one_letter_code
_entity_poly.pdbx_strand_id
1 'polypeptide(L)'
;MEKKKKGIIAGIIAVESLIGALWIKSAMSPGELVTAVERSKPGTGETEMSMEVWVDERFIPITIEVGEKIYTNEELEKVFEEGKKWLDTVWLGSNEKAEWVTENLYFPTQIQNIGLTVEWLPESFRWIRSDGTITDEARRSAPLETSVRAVLHYGEEERGYDYVVTIGGPVLEGEAAEIQAVHEAVEEFQESSRTENRLILPESVGGKTVKWYLPRESPWSKIFILGNLGMALLFMRKKENQLQKLKAREMGLNRDYPDVVYRMILLIGSGMTVRSAWEKMILDYQEWCQNTGKVRWGYEEMMIAQREMNYGVSELKAYENFGRRCGTQNYIRFASLLIQQIRRGAKGMNQLLAQEVGEAEIIRRENARKMAEEAGTKLLFPMVLLMTVVFAMLIVPAFLSMNI
;
A
#
# COMPACT_ATOMS: atom_id res chain seq x y z
N MET A 1 -19.22 82.94 -35.74
CA MET A 1 -19.06 81.50 -35.46
C MET A 1 -20.34 80.68 -35.63
N GLU A 2 -21.53 81.22 -35.41
CA GLU A 2 -22.80 80.46 -35.48
C GLU A 2 -23.12 79.84 -36.85
N LYS A 3 -22.83 80.53 -37.97
CA LYS A 3 -23.09 79.99 -39.32
C LYS A 3 -22.28 78.73 -39.63
N LYS A 4 -21.03 78.64 -39.14
CA LYS A 4 -20.17 77.45 -39.31
C LYS A 4 -20.68 76.25 -38.48
N LYS A 5 -21.16 76.48 -37.25
CA LYS A 5 -21.76 75.41 -36.42
C LYS A 5 -23.08 74.88 -37.00
N LYS A 6 -23.95 75.75 -37.52
CA LYS A 6 -25.20 75.33 -38.18
C LYS A 6 -24.96 74.47 -39.43
N GLY A 7 -23.92 74.79 -40.21
CA GLY A 7 -23.52 73.98 -41.38
C GLY A 7 -23.01 72.58 -41.03
N ILE A 8 -22.26 72.43 -39.93
CA ILE A 8 -21.77 71.12 -39.48
C ILE A 8 -22.91 70.25 -38.94
N ILE A 9 -23.84 70.83 -38.16
CA ILE A 9 -25.01 70.09 -37.64
C ILE A 9 -25.92 69.65 -38.80
N ALA A 10 -26.15 70.52 -39.79
CA ALA A 10 -26.92 70.14 -40.98
C ALA A 10 -26.23 69.03 -41.79
N GLY A 11 -24.89 69.03 -41.86
CA GLY A 11 -24.10 67.96 -42.47
C GLY A 11 -24.23 66.61 -41.74
N ILE A 12 -24.20 66.62 -40.40
CA ILE A 12 -24.35 65.40 -39.60
C ILE A 12 -25.77 64.83 -39.75
N ILE A 13 -26.81 65.67 -39.67
CA ILE A 13 -28.20 65.23 -39.86
C ILE A 13 -28.40 64.67 -41.28
N ALA A 14 -27.78 65.28 -42.30
CA ALA A 14 -27.85 64.77 -43.66
C ALA A 14 -27.16 63.40 -43.79
N VAL A 15 -26.01 63.20 -43.16
CA VAL A 15 -25.29 61.91 -43.17
C VAL A 15 -26.05 60.85 -42.38
N GLU A 16 -26.58 61.15 -41.19
CA GLU A 16 -27.41 60.21 -40.42
C GLU A 16 -28.71 59.87 -41.14
N SER A 17 -29.34 60.84 -41.80
CA SER A 17 -30.51 60.59 -42.64
C SER A 17 -30.15 59.73 -43.86
N LEU A 18 -28.97 59.92 -44.44
CA LEU A 18 -28.48 59.10 -45.57
C LEU A 18 -28.15 57.67 -45.13
N ILE A 19 -27.52 57.50 -43.97
CA ILE A 19 -27.23 56.18 -43.38
C ILE A 19 -28.52 55.49 -42.99
N GLY A 20 -29.47 56.21 -42.37
CA GLY A 20 -30.80 55.70 -42.08
C GLY A 20 -31.55 55.30 -43.34
N ALA A 21 -31.50 56.11 -44.40
CA ALA A 21 -32.09 55.77 -45.69
C ALA A 21 -31.39 54.58 -46.37
N LEU A 22 -30.07 54.45 -46.26
CA LEU A 22 -29.31 53.30 -46.78
C LEU A 22 -29.58 52.02 -45.98
N TRP A 23 -29.72 52.11 -44.66
CA TRP A 23 -30.08 50.99 -43.79
C TRP A 23 -31.52 50.53 -44.06
N ILE A 24 -32.45 51.48 -44.20
CA ILE A 24 -33.84 51.20 -44.60
C ILE A 24 -33.87 50.59 -46.02
N LYS A 25 -33.06 51.10 -46.96
CA LYS A 25 -32.93 50.54 -48.31
C LYS A 25 -32.32 49.13 -48.29
N SER A 26 -31.37 48.87 -47.40
CA SER A 26 -30.73 47.57 -47.18
C SER A 26 -31.65 46.57 -46.49
N ALA A 27 -32.46 47.02 -45.54
CA ALA A 27 -33.44 46.20 -44.83
C ALA A 27 -34.67 45.92 -45.69
N MET A 28 -34.99 46.81 -46.63
CA MET A 28 -36.06 46.61 -47.62
C MET A 28 -35.56 45.96 -48.93
N SER A 29 -34.25 45.82 -49.14
CA SER A 29 -33.72 45.12 -50.30
C SER A 29 -33.77 43.61 -50.02
N PRO A 30 -34.33 42.80 -50.93
CA PRO A 30 -34.29 41.35 -50.80
C PRO A 30 -32.85 40.86 -50.68
N GLY A 31 -32.60 39.89 -49.80
CA GLY A 31 -31.40 39.06 -49.86
C GLY A 31 -31.29 38.32 -51.19
N GLU A 32 -30.18 37.62 -51.42
CA GLU A 32 -30.05 36.80 -52.62
C GLU A 32 -31.18 35.76 -52.71
N LEU A 33 -31.71 35.61 -53.91
CA LEU A 33 -32.82 34.71 -54.18
C LEU A 33 -32.28 33.27 -54.13
N VAL A 34 -32.52 32.59 -53.01
CA VAL A 34 -32.14 31.19 -52.81
C VAL A 34 -33.28 30.29 -53.30
N THR A 35 -33.05 29.57 -54.40
CA THR A 35 -34.02 28.63 -54.96
C THR A 35 -33.88 27.21 -54.42
N ALA A 36 -32.77 26.89 -53.76
CA ALA A 36 -32.49 25.58 -53.19
C ALA A 36 -31.54 25.71 -51.99
N VAL A 37 -31.68 24.80 -51.02
CA VAL A 37 -30.87 24.74 -49.80
C VAL A 37 -30.16 23.40 -49.78
N GLU A 38 -28.87 23.39 -49.41
CA GLU A 38 -28.14 22.13 -49.23
C GLU A 38 -28.65 21.36 -48.02
N ARG A 39 -29.00 20.09 -48.23
CA ARG A 39 -29.39 19.18 -47.15
C ARG A 39 -28.15 18.68 -46.41
N SER A 40 -28.33 18.33 -45.14
CA SER A 40 -27.34 17.61 -44.35
C SER A 40 -27.05 16.22 -44.97
N LYS A 41 -25.85 15.69 -44.70
CA LYS A 41 -25.43 14.37 -45.20
C LYS A 41 -26.31 13.27 -44.60
N PRO A 42 -26.49 12.13 -45.30
CA PRO A 42 -27.24 11.00 -44.76
C PRO A 42 -26.70 10.54 -43.40
N GLY A 43 -27.56 10.34 -42.40
CA GLY A 43 -27.23 9.91 -41.05
C GLY A 43 -26.83 11.02 -40.06
N THR A 44 -27.08 12.28 -40.40
CA THR A 44 -26.75 13.45 -39.54
C THR A 44 -27.97 14.13 -38.93
N GLY A 45 -29.18 13.72 -39.33
CA GLY A 45 -30.44 14.23 -38.77
C GLY A 45 -30.92 15.53 -39.40
N GLU A 46 -32.06 16.00 -38.91
CA GLU A 46 -32.71 17.22 -39.40
C GLU A 46 -31.96 18.47 -38.94
N THR A 47 -31.88 19.47 -39.81
CA THR A 47 -31.25 20.75 -39.50
C THR A 47 -32.28 21.88 -39.57
N GLU A 48 -32.40 22.63 -38.49
CA GLU A 48 -33.22 23.85 -38.46
C GLU A 48 -32.50 25.00 -39.18
N MET A 49 -33.21 25.67 -40.07
CA MET A 49 -32.66 26.82 -40.78
C MET A 49 -33.68 27.97 -40.82
N SER A 50 -33.24 29.16 -40.40
CA SER A 50 -34.03 30.38 -40.45
C SER A 50 -33.93 31.04 -41.83
N MET A 51 -35.08 31.35 -42.43
CA MET A 51 -35.22 32.00 -43.73
C MET A 51 -36.25 33.14 -43.68
N GLU A 52 -36.27 33.99 -44.70
CA GLU A 52 -37.28 35.03 -44.87
C GLU A 52 -38.03 34.83 -46.20
N VAL A 53 -39.37 34.85 -46.15
CA VAL A 53 -40.23 34.68 -47.33
C VAL A 53 -40.94 35.99 -47.62
N TRP A 54 -40.95 36.40 -48.89
CA TRP A 54 -41.67 37.59 -49.36
C TRP A 54 -43.12 37.23 -49.74
N VAL A 55 -44.09 37.75 -48.99
CA VAL A 55 -45.54 37.55 -49.23
C VAL A 55 -46.27 38.87 -48.97
N ASP A 56 -47.15 39.29 -49.89
CA ASP A 56 -47.96 40.52 -49.78
C ASP A 56 -47.14 41.78 -49.43
N GLU A 57 -46.05 42.01 -50.19
CA GLU A 57 -45.16 43.17 -50.03
C GLU A 57 -44.41 43.28 -48.69
N ARG A 58 -44.26 42.16 -47.96
CA ARG A 58 -43.47 42.10 -46.71
C ARG A 58 -42.64 40.82 -46.61
N PHE A 59 -41.50 40.92 -45.91
CA PHE A 59 -40.71 39.75 -45.50
C PHE A 59 -41.28 39.16 -44.21
N ILE A 60 -41.43 37.83 -44.17
CA ILE A 60 -41.87 37.07 -43.00
C ILE A 60 -40.75 36.08 -42.65
N PRO A 61 -40.15 36.17 -41.45
CA PRO A 61 -39.18 35.18 -41.00
C PRO A 61 -39.87 33.87 -40.69
N ILE A 62 -39.34 32.77 -41.20
CA ILE A 62 -39.78 31.41 -40.94
C ILE A 62 -38.58 30.54 -40.58
N THR A 63 -38.79 29.56 -39.71
CA THR A 63 -37.83 28.47 -39.53
C THR A 63 -38.36 27.26 -40.28
N ILE A 64 -37.53 26.67 -41.13
CA ILE A 64 -37.83 25.41 -41.80
C ILE A 64 -36.92 24.31 -41.26
N GLU A 65 -37.50 23.12 -41.10
CA GLU A 65 -36.76 21.90 -40.81
C GLU A 65 -36.39 21.25 -42.14
N VAL A 66 -35.09 21.23 -42.45
CA VAL A 66 -34.58 20.59 -43.66
C VAL A 66 -34.11 19.18 -43.29
N GLY A 67 -34.90 18.19 -43.70
CA GLY A 67 -34.54 16.79 -43.54
C GLY A 67 -33.29 16.41 -44.33
N GLU A 68 -32.56 15.41 -43.83
CA GLU A 68 -31.33 14.93 -44.45
C GLU A 68 -31.54 14.43 -45.89
N LYS A 69 -30.44 14.32 -46.64
CA LYS A 69 -30.46 13.63 -47.93
C LYS A 69 -30.67 12.14 -47.67
N ILE A 70 -31.60 11.52 -48.39
CA ILE A 70 -31.78 10.06 -48.42
C ILE A 70 -31.16 9.54 -49.71
N TYR A 71 -30.52 8.38 -49.66
CA TYR A 71 -30.00 7.72 -50.87
C TYR A 71 -31.13 7.23 -51.77
N THR A 72 -30.93 7.35 -53.07
CA THR A 72 -31.78 6.65 -54.04
C THR A 72 -31.42 5.16 -54.07
N ASN A 73 -32.34 4.30 -54.53
CA ASN A 73 -32.10 2.85 -54.61
C ASN A 73 -30.86 2.48 -55.44
N GLU A 74 -30.54 3.25 -56.49
CA GLU A 74 -29.35 3.03 -57.33
C GLU A 74 -28.04 3.49 -56.66
N GLU A 75 -28.10 4.52 -55.80
CA GLU A 75 -26.97 4.98 -55.02
C GLU A 75 -26.72 4.08 -53.80
N LEU A 76 -27.78 3.48 -53.25
CA LEU A 76 -27.73 2.68 -52.03
C LEU A 76 -26.82 1.45 -52.18
N GLU A 77 -26.86 0.78 -53.33
CA GLU A 77 -25.99 -0.38 -53.57
C GLU A 77 -24.50 0.04 -53.60
N LYS A 78 -24.19 1.20 -54.18
CA LYS A 78 -22.82 1.74 -54.17
C LYS A 78 -22.36 2.13 -52.76
N VAL A 79 -23.29 2.62 -51.94
CA VAL A 79 -23.02 2.99 -50.54
C VAL A 79 -22.73 1.74 -49.70
N PHE A 80 -23.49 0.65 -49.88
CA PHE A 80 -23.18 -0.62 -49.22
C PHE A 80 -21.84 -1.20 -49.67
N GLU A 81 -21.51 -1.14 -50.97
CA GLU A 81 -20.19 -1.54 -51.47
C GLU A 81 -19.05 -0.71 -50.89
N GLU A 82 -19.23 0.61 -50.78
CA GLU A 82 -18.26 1.52 -50.16
C GLU A 82 -18.10 1.23 -48.66
N GLY A 83 -19.21 1.00 -47.96
CA GLY A 83 -19.22 0.60 -46.56
C GLY A 83 -18.50 -0.73 -46.33
N LYS A 84 -18.73 -1.73 -47.19
CA LYS A 84 -18.01 -3.00 -47.15
C LYS A 84 -16.51 -2.81 -47.37
N LYS A 85 -16.10 -2.05 -48.38
CA LYS A 85 -14.68 -1.78 -48.65
C LYS A 85 -14.00 -1.11 -47.46
N TRP A 86 -14.69 -0.19 -46.79
CA TRP A 86 -14.18 0.43 -45.59
C TRP A 86 -14.07 -0.58 -44.45
N LEU A 87 -15.10 -1.40 -44.21
CA LEU A 87 -15.06 -2.47 -43.21
C LEU A 87 -13.89 -3.44 -43.42
N ASP A 88 -13.68 -3.90 -44.65
CA ASP A 88 -12.58 -4.80 -45.04
C ASP A 88 -11.20 -4.25 -44.66
N THR A 89 -11.05 -2.92 -44.53
CA THR A 89 -9.78 -2.28 -44.14
C THR A 89 -9.59 -2.12 -42.64
N VAL A 90 -10.66 -2.07 -41.84
CA VAL A 90 -10.57 -1.65 -40.43
C VAL A 90 -10.90 -2.76 -39.43
N TRP A 91 -11.66 -3.79 -39.83
CA TRP A 91 -12.24 -4.75 -38.87
C TRP A 91 -11.21 -5.58 -38.09
N LEU A 92 -10.01 -5.80 -38.66
CA LEU A 92 -8.90 -6.52 -38.00
C LEU A 92 -8.23 -5.73 -36.86
N GLY A 93 -8.52 -4.43 -36.75
CA GLY A 93 -7.92 -3.57 -35.72
C GLY A 93 -6.39 -3.53 -35.84
N SER A 94 -5.69 -3.98 -34.80
CA SER A 94 -4.22 -4.02 -34.75
C SER A 94 -3.61 -5.29 -35.34
N ASN A 95 -4.42 -6.25 -35.79
CA ASN A 95 -3.94 -7.54 -36.29
C ASN A 95 -3.57 -7.45 -37.77
N GLU A 96 -2.48 -8.12 -38.17
CA GLU A 96 -2.02 -8.10 -39.57
C GLU A 96 -2.85 -9.01 -40.49
N LYS A 97 -3.35 -10.13 -39.98
CA LYS A 97 -3.98 -11.20 -40.76
C LYS A 97 -5.16 -11.83 -40.03
N ALA A 98 -6.21 -12.18 -40.77
CA ALA A 98 -7.40 -12.82 -40.22
C ALA A 98 -7.14 -14.28 -39.80
N GLU A 99 -6.14 -14.93 -40.41
CA GLU A 99 -5.77 -16.33 -40.14
C GLU A 99 -4.96 -16.49 -38.84
N TRP A 100 -4.55 -15.38 -38.21
CA TRP A 100 -3.84 -15.42 -36.93
C TRP A 100 -4.02 -14.12 -36.13
N VAL A 101 -5.09 -14.07 -35.34
CA VAL A 101 -5.49 -12.90 -34.55
C VAL A 101 -5.20 -13.15 -33.07
N THR A 102 -4.42 -12.27 -32.46
CA THR A 102 -4.05 -12.33 -31.02
C THR A 102 -4.60 -11.14 -30.23
N GLU A 103 -4.87 -10.03 -30.90
CA GLU A 103 -5.40 -8.80 -30.30
C GLU A 103 -6.90 -8.65 -30.60
N ASN A 104 -7.59 -7.83 -29.82
CA ASN A 104 -9.03 -7.58 -30.01
C ASN A 104 -9.31 -7.02 -31.42
N LEU A 105 -10.46 -7.42 -31.98
CA LEU A 105 -10.97 -6.93 -33.26
C LEU A 105 -11.61 -5.55 -33.09
N TYR A 106 -11.74 -4.81 -34.20
CA TYR A 106 -12.36 -3.49 -34.19
C TYR A 106 -13.75 -3.56 -34.83
N PHE A 107 -14.79 -3.49 -34.00
CA PHE A 107 -16.19 -3.54 -34.43
C PHE A 107 -16.84 -2.16 -34.34
N PRO A 108 -16.75 -1.32 -35.41
CA PRO A 108 -17.44 -0.04 -35.45
C PRO A 108 -18.96 -0.25 -35.49
N THR A 109 -19.72 0.66 -34.88
CA THR A 109 -21.20 0.62 -34.86
C THR A 109 -21.84 1.58 -35.87
N GLN A 110 -21.07 2.53 -36.42
CA GLN A 110 -21.55 3.51 -37.40
C GLN A 110 -20.43 3.97 -38.34
N ILE A 111 -20.75 4.12 -39.62
CA ILE A 111 -19.87 4.68 -40.64
C ILE A 111 -20.32 6.11 -40.94
N GLN A 112 -19.85 7.06 -40.12
CA GLN A 112 -20.35 8.45 -40.08
C GLN A 112 -20.35 9.19 -41.44
N ASN A 113 -19.43 8.86 -42.34
CA ASN A 113 -19.33 9.56 -43.64
C ASN A 113 -20.40 9.16 -44.65
N ILE A 114 -21.03 8.00 -44.45
CA ILE A 114 -22.02 7.41 -45.39
C ILE A 114 -23.33 7.01 -44.70
N GLY A 115 -23.49 7.35 -43.42
CA GLY A 115 -24.75 7.18 -42.69
C GLY A 115 -25.18 5.73 -42.42
N LEU A 116 -24.32 4.74 -42.64
CA LEU A 116 -24.61 3.33 -42.36
C LEU A 116 -24.41 3.01 -40.88
N THR A 117 -25.30 2.22 -40.30
CA THR A 117 -25.07 1.56 -39.01
C THR A 117 -24.57 0.13 -39.23
N VAL A 118 -23.77 -0.36 -38.30
CA VAL A 118 -23.14 -1.68 -38.40
C VAL A 118 -23.47 -2.49 -37.15
N GLU A 119 -24.02 -3.67 -37.35
CA GLU A 119 -24.28 -4.66 -36.30
C GLU A 119 -23.35 -5.86 -36.48
N TRP A 120 -22.67 -6.27 -35.41
CA TRP A 120 -21.75 -7.40 -35.44
C TRP A 120 -22.34 -8.60 -34.71
N LEU A 121 -22.43 -9.72 -35.41
CA LEU A 121 -22.98 -10.98 -34.94
C LEU A 121 -21.90 -12.07 -35.01
N PRO A 122 -21.11 -12.24 -33.94
CA PRO A 122 -20.22 -13.38 -33.81
C PRO A 122 -20.98 -14.71 -33.84
N GLU A 123 -20.43 -15.71 -34.52
CA GLU A 123 -20.96 -17.08 -34.51
C GLU A 123 -20.98 -17.67 -33.09
N SER A 124 -19.99 -17.31 -32.27
CA SER A 124 -19.89 -17.71 -30.87
C SER A 124 -19.51 -16.54 -29.97
N PHE A 125 -20.50 -16.00 -29.25
CA PHE A 125 -20.29 -14.97 -28.23
C PHE A 125 -19.37 -15.39 -27.07
N ARG A 126 -19.13 -16.71 -26.95
CA ARG A 126 -18.16 -17.26 -25.99
C ARG A 126 -16.73 -16.92 -26.39
N TRP A 127 -16.46 -16.81 -27.69
CA TRP A 127 -15.11 -16.58 -28.20
C TRP A 127 -14.84 -15.11 -28.51
N ILE A 128 -15.78 -14.45 -29.20
CA ILE A 128 -15.68 -13.04 -29.59
C ILE A 128 -16.95 -12.32 -29.15
N ARG A 129 -16.81 -11.21 -28.43
CA ARG A 129 -17.95 -10.37 -28.01
C ARG A 129 -18.40 -9.42 -29.11
N SER A 130 -19.59 -8.85 -28.96
CA SER A 130 -20.17 -7.87 -29.89
C SER A 130 -19.39 -6.56 -30.01
N ASP A 131 -18.43 -6.31 -29.11
CA ASP A 131 -17.53 -5.15 -29.15
C ASP A 131 -16.15 -5.47 -29.80
N GLY A 132 -15.95 -6.70 -30.27
CA GLY A 132 -14.68 -7.16 -30.85
C GLY A 132 -13.69 -7.75 -29.85
N THR A 133 -14.04 -7.83 -28.57
CA THR A 133 -13.15 -8.40 -27.54
C THR A 133 -13.03 -9.91 -27.66
N ILE A 134 -11.79 -10.42 -27.74
CA ILE A 134 -11.48 -11.85 -27.68
C ILE A 134 -11.40 -12.30 -26.22
N THR A 135 -12.16 -13.33 -25.84
CA THR A 135 -12.22 -13.79 -24.45
C THR A 135 -10.96 -14.55 -24.02
N ASP A 136 -10.63 -14.49 -22.71
CA ASP A 136 -9.51 -15.27 -22.14
C ASP A 136 -9.68 -16.78 -22.29
N GLU A 137 -10.93 -17.23 -22.42
CA GLU A 137 -11.24 -18.63 -22.72
C GLU A 137 -10.86 -18.98 -24.15
N ALA A 138 -11.21 -18.14 -25.12
CA ALA A 138 -10.79 -18.33 -26.51
C ALA A 138 -9.26 -18.35 -26.65
N ARG A 139 -8.56 -17.44 -25.95
CA ARG A 139 -7.09 -17.39 -25.93
C ARG A 139 -6.46 -18.67 -25.36
N ARG A 140 -7.09 -19.29 -24.36
CA ARG A 140 -6.61 -20.56 -23.75
C ARG A 140 -6.91 -21.79 -24.58
N SER A 141 -7.99 -21.75 -25.36
CA SER A 141 -8.43 -22.87 -26.21
C SER A 141 -7.98 -22.74 -27.66
N ALA A 142 -7.24 -21.68 -28.00
CA ALA A 142 -6.67 -21.47 -29.31
C ALA A 142 -5.68 -22.58 -29.71
N PRO A 143 -5.53 -22.89 -31.02
CA PRO A 143 -6.14 -22.19 -32.15
C PRO A 143 -7.63 -22.54 -32.34
N LEU A 144 -8.46 -21.52 -32.58
CA LEU A 144 -9.90 -21.66 -32.84
C LEU A 144 -10.28 -20.88 -34.10
N GLU A 145 -10.93 -21.53 -35.04
CA GLU A 145 -11.53 -20.89 -36.22
C GLU A 145 -12.99 -20.56 -35.93
N THR A 146 -13.41 -19.32 -36.23
CA THR A 146 -14.79 -18.85 -36.05
C THR A 146 -15.13 -17.77 -37.07
N SER A 147 -16.41 -17.51 -37.29
CA SER A 147 -16.87 -16.43 -38.15
C SER A 147 -17.59 -15.31 -37.39
N VAL A 148 -17.53 -14.10 -37.93
CA VAL A 148 -18.27 -12.94 -37.45
C VAL A 148 -19.02 -12.31 -38.62
N ARG A 149 -20.32 -12.16 -38.49
CA ARG A 149 -21.18 -11.51 -39.50
C ARG A 149 -21.33 -10.02 -39.19
N ALA A 150 -20.96 -9.16 -40.14
CA ALA A 150 -21.25 -7.73 -40.09
C ALA A 150 -22.51 -7.44 -40.92
N VAL A 151 -23.52 -6.82 -40.32
CA VAL A 151 -24.75 -6.40 -40.99
C VAL A 151 -24.76 -4.88 -41.09
N LEU A 152 -24.66 -4.37 -42.32
CA LEU A 152 -24.81 -2.96 -42.64
C LEU A 152 -26.29 -2.64 -42.78
N HIS A 153 -26.75 -1.59 -42.09
CA HIS A 153 -28.14 -1.15 -42.08
C HIS A 153 -28.26 0.28 -42.61
N TYR A 154 -29.28 0.50 -43.44
CA TYR A 154 -29.74 1.82 -43.86
C TYR A 154 -31.26 1.84 -43.98
N GLY A 155 -31.95 2.41 -42.99
CA GLY A 155 -33.42 2.36 -42.94
C GLY A 155 -33.92 0.92 -42.74
N GLU A 156 -34.69 0.40 -43.70
CA GLU A 156 -35.21 -0.98 -43.70
C GLU A 156 -34.35 -1.95 -44.51
N GLU A 157 -33.33 -1.46 -45.22
CA GLU A 157 -32.44 -2.27 -46.06
C GLU A 157 -31.21 -2.72 -45.27
N GLU A 158 -30.88 -4.01 -45.38
CA GLU A 158 -29.72 -4.62 -44.73
C GLU A 158 -28.84 -5.41 -45.72
N ARG A 159 -27.54 -5.47 -45.44
CA ARG A 159 -26.57 -6.31 -46.16
C ARG A 159 -25.61 -6.96 -45.17
N GLY A 160 -25.56 -8.29 -45.18
CA GLY A 160 -24.69 -9.09 -44.31
C GLY A 160 -23.41 -9.58 -45.00
N TYR A 161 -22.28 -9.51 -44.30
CA TYR A 161 -20.99 -10.01 -44.76
C TYR A 161 -20.32 -10.87 -43.68
N ASP A 162 -19.86 -12.05 -44.06
CA ASP A 162 -19.22 -13.00 -43.14
C ASP A 162 -17.69 -12.87 -43.21
N TYR A 163 -17.08 -12.67 -42.04
CA TYR A 163 -15.63 -12.59 -41.86
C TYR A 163 -15.15 -13.81 -41.08
N VAL A 164 -14.30 -14.64 -41.67
CA VAL A 164 -13.68 -15.78 -41.00
C VAL A 164 -12.40 -15.32 -40.30
N VAL A 165 -12.22 -15.72 -39.05
CA VAL A 165 -11.08 -15.37 -38.22
C VAL A 165 -10.59 -16.58 -37.43
N THR A 166 -9.26 -16.71 -37.34
CA THR A 166 -8.61 -17.73 -36.52
C THR A 166 -7.92 -17.05 -35.34
N ILE A 167 -8.40 -17.35 -34.13
CA ILE A 167 -7.82 -16.87 -32.88
C ILE A 167 -6.53 -17.65 -32.64
N GLY A 168 -5.40 -16.95 -32.70
CA GLY A 168 -4.07 -17.51 -32.49
C GLY A 168 -3.82 -17.82 -31.02
N GLY A 169 -3.11 -18.92 -30.76
CA GLY A 169 -2.60 -19.24 -29.42
C GLY A 169 -1.64 -18.16 -28.93
N PRO A 170 -1.37 -18.09 -27.61
CA PRO A 170 -0.35 -17.17 -27.10
C PRO A 170 0.95 -17.45 -27.84
N VAL A 171 1.49 -16.42 -28.51
CA VAL A 171 2.83 -16.49 -29.10
C VAL A 171 3.78 -16.61 -27.92
N LEU A 172 4.19 -17.84 -27.62
CA LEU A 172 5.23 -18.10 -26.63
C LEU A 172 6.52 -17.57 -27.27
N GLU A 173 7.02 -16.45 -26.76
CA GLU A 173 8.31 -15.89 -27.14
C GLU A 173 9.31 -16.07 -25.98
N GLY A 174 10.59 -16.27 -26.32
CA GLY A 174 11.67 -16.42 -25.34
C GLY A 174 11.60 -17.73 -24.55
N GLU A 175 11.76 -17.65 -23.23
CA GLU A 175 11.90 -18.80 -22.33
C GLU A 175 10.69 -19.75 -22.37
N ALA A 176 9.48 -19.23 -22.51
CA ALA A 176 8.27 -20.06 -22.54
C ALA A 176 8.18 -20.93 -23.80
N ALA A 177 8.66 -20.43 -24.94
CA ALA A 177 8.73 -21.17 -26.19
C ALA A 177 9.75 -22.31 -26.11
N GLU A 178 10.90 -22.03 -25.48
CA GLU A 178 11.96 -23.01 -25.28
C GLU A 178 11.51 -24.12 -24.33
N ILE A 179 10.80 -23.78 -23.25
CA ILE A 179 10.21 -24.75 -22.32
C ILE A 179 9.21 -25.65 -23.05
N GLN A 180 8.32 -25.07 -23.84
CA GLN A 180 7.31 -25.82 -24.58
C GLN A 180 7.94 -26.77 -25.62
N ALA A 181 8.91 -26.29 -26.39
CA ALA A 181 9.63 -27.13 -27.36
C ALA A 181 10.38 -28.29 -26.68
N VAL A 182 10.95 -28.06 -25.50
CA VAL A 182 11.59 -29.12 -24.70
C VAL A 182 10.55 -30.12 -24.20
N HIS A 183 9.38 -29.68 -23.77
CA HIS A 183 8.29 -30.56 -23.38
C HIS A 183 7.81 -31.45 -24.53
N GLU A 184 7.53 -30.87 -25.70
CA GLU A 184 7.08 -31.61 -26.88
C GLU A 184 8.13 -32.64 -27.34
N ALA A 185 9.41 -32.25 -27.36
CA ALA A 185 10.50 -33.18 -27.68
C ALA A 185 10.62 -34.31 -26.66
N VAL A 186 10.41 -34.06 -25.36
CA VAL A 186 10.41 -35.11 -24.34
C VAL A 186 9.22 -36.05 -24.51
N GLU A 187 8.03 -35.53 -24.84
CA GLU A 187 6.84 -36.35 -25.09
C GLU A 187 7.02 -37.27 -26.30
N GLU A 188 7.54 -36.76 -27.41
CA GLU A 188 7.85 -37.56 -28.60
C GLU A 188 8.84 -38.69 -28.28
N PHE A 189 9.91 -38.38 -27.54
CA PHE A 189 10.88 -39.40 -27.09
C PHE A 189 10.23 -40.40 -26.12
N GLN A 190 9.29 -39.97 -25.29
CA GLN A 190 8.56 -40.83 -24.37
C GLN A 190 7.58 -41.78 -25.08
N GLU A 191 6.94 -41.33 -26.15
CA GLU A 191 6.10 -42.21 -26.98
C GLU A 191 6.93 -43.24 -27.75
N SER A 192 8.07 -42.84 -28.30
CA SER A 192 8.96 -43.73 -29.07
C SER A 192 9.68 -44.77 -28.18
N SER A 193 10.01 -44.45 -26.93
CA SER A 193 10.72 -45.35 -26.01
C SER A 193 9.81 -46.07 -25.01
N ARG A 194 8.49 -46.14 -25.28
CA ARG A 194 7.48 -46.65 -24.32
C ARG A 194 7.69 -48.09 -23.86
N THR A 195 8.37 -48.91 -24.67
CA THR A 195 8.70 -50.31 -24.37
C THR A 195 10.07 -50.49 -23.72
N GLU A 196 10.86 -49.42 -23.60
CA GLU A 196 12.19 -49.47 -23.00
C GLU A 196 12.16 -49.14 -21.50
N ASN A 197 13.08 -49.72 -20.74
CA ASN A 197 13.15 -49.51 -19.28
C ASN A 197 13.71 -48.13 -18.88
N ARG A 198 14.12 -47.30 -19.85
CA ARG A 198 14.74 -45.99 -19.63
C ARG A 198 14.31 -45.03 -20.74
N LEU A 199 13.98 -43.79 -20.37
CA LEU A 199 13.77 -42.71 -21.31
C LEU A 199 15.11 -42.05 -21.64
N ILE A 200 15.46 -42.00 -22.93
CA ILE A 200 16.63 -41.27 -23.41
C ILE A 200 16.17 -39.82 -23.66
N LEU A 201 16.75 -38.87 -22.92
CA LEU A 201 16.40 -37.46 -23.05
C LEU A 201 17.06 -36.85 -24.30
N PRO A 202 16.39 -35.90 -24.98
CA PRO A 202 16.92 -35.31 -26.21
C PRO A 202 18.18 -34.47 -25.93
N GLU A 203 19.20 -34.64 -26.78
CA GLU A 203 20.45 -33.86 -26.75
C GLU A 203 20.32 -32.51 -27.47
N SER A 204 19.31 -32.37 -28.33
CA SER A 204 19.02 -31.16 -29.11
C SER A 204 17.52 -30.94 -29.25
N VAL A 205 17.07 -29.70 -29.06
CA VAL A 205 15.67 -29.28 -29.23
C VAL A 205 15.68 -27.99 -30.06
N GLY A 206 14.95 -27.97 -31.19
CA GLY A 206 14.88 -26.79 -32.06
C GLY A 206 16.22 -26.28 -32.60
N GLY A 207 17.22 -27.16 -32.77
CA GLY A 207 18.57 -26.80 -33.22
C GLY A 207 19.52 -26.30 -32.12
N LYS A 208 19.08 -26.25 -30.85
CA LYS A 208 19.90 -25.89 -29.68
C LYS A 208 20.26 -27.14 -28.88
N THR A 209 21.49 -27.20 -28.36
CA THR A 209 21.94 -28.31 -27.50
C THR A 209 21.41 -28.16 -26.08
N VAL A 210 20.79 -29.22 -25.54
CA VAL A 210 20.15 -29.22 -24.22
C VAL A 210 20.97 -30.09 -23.25
N LYS A 211 21.14 -29.62 -22.00
CA LYS A 211 21.80 -30.37 -20.93
C LYS A 211 20.86 -30.53 -19.74
N TRP A 212 20.75 -31.75 -19.25
CA TRP A 212 19.82 -32.12 -18.18
C TRP A 212 20.55 -32.18 -16.83
N TYR A 213 20.01 -31.50 -15.83
CA TYR A 213 20.53 -31.49 -14.46
C TYR A 213 19.42 -31.82 -13.48
N LEU A 214 19.71 -32.66 -12.48
CA LEU A 214 18.81 -32.84 -11.35
C LEU A 214 18.83 -31.58 -10.48
N PRO A 215 17.66 -31.10 -10.00
CA PRO A 215 17.60 -29.94 -9.13
C PRO A 215 18.42 -30.20 -7.86
N ARG A 216 19.35 -29.29 -7.55
CA ARG A 216 20.13 -29.35 -6.30
C ARG A 216 19.32 -28.76 -5.17
N GLU A 217 18.88 -29.60 -4.23
CA GLU A 217 18.44 -29.09 -2.93
C GLU A 217 19.64 -28.55 -2.16
N SER A 218 19.67 -27.24 -1.92
CA SER A 218 20.75 -26.60 -1.18
C SER A 218 20.41 -26.55 0.33
N PRO A 219 21.13 -27.30 1.19
CA PRO A 219 20.92 -27.26 2.65
C PRO A 219 21.34 -25.92 3.26
N TRP A 220 22.11 -25.11 2.53
CA TRP A 220 22.62 -23.83 2.98
C TRP A 220 21.51 -22.82 3.32
N SER A 221 20.38 -22.89 2.61
CA SER A 221 19.19 -22.08 2.92
C SER A 221 18.66 -22.36 4.34
N LYS A 222 18.53 -23.64 4.69
CA LYS A 222 18.08 -24.11 6.02
C LYS A 222 19.10 -23.73 7.11
N ILE A 223 20.40 -23.89 6.83
CA ILE A 223 21.48 -23.52 7.76
C ILE A 223 21.50 -22.01 8.03
N PHE A 224 21.29 -21.17 7.00
CA PHE A 224 21.27 -19.72 7.16
C PHE A 224 20.12 -19.26 8.06
N ILE A 225 18.91 -19.83 7.88
CA ILE A 225 17.75 -19.50 8.72
C ILE A 225 17.99 -19.94 10.17
N LEU A 226 18.46 -21.17 10.39
CA LEU A 226 18.74 -21.69 11.73
C LEU A 226 19.86 -20.91 12.43
N GLY A 227 20.89 -20.50 11.70
CA GLY A 227 22.00 -19.69 12.23
C GLY A 227 21.54 -18.32 12.72
N ASN A 228 20.73 -17.61 11.92
CA ASN A 228 20.18 -16.31 12.31
C ASN A 228 19.22 -16.43 13.51
N LEU A 229 18.39 -17.46 13.54
CA LEU A 229 17.49 -17.72 14.68
C LEU A 229 18.29 -17.98 15.97
N GLY A 230 19.36 -18.79 15.89
CA GLY A 230 20.26 -19.03 17.02
C GLY A 230 20.92 -17.75 17.54
N MET A 231 21.37 -16.88 16.64
CA MET A 231 21.99 -15.60 17.01
C MET A 231 20.99 -14.65 17.69
N ALA A 232 19.76 -14.56 17.18
CA ALA A 232 18.68 -13.77 17.79
C ALA A 232 18.34 -14.25 19.20
N LEU A 233 18.24 -15.57 19.41
CA LEU A 233 17.99 -16.17 20.72
C LEU A 233 19.12 -15.89 21.73
N LEU A 234 20.39 -15.96 21.29
CA LEU A 234 21.53 -15.61 22.13
C LEU A 234 21.52 -14.13 22.52
N PHE A 235 21.15 -13.25 21.58
CA PHE A 235 21.02 -11.83 21.85
C PHE A 235 19.90 -11.53 22.86
N MET A 236 18.72 -12.15 22.69
CA MET A 236 17.62 -12.03 23.64
C MET A 236 18.01 -12.53 25.04
N ARG A 237 18.68 -13.69 25.14
CA ARG A 237 19.17 -14.22 26.42
C ARG A 237 20.17 -13.28 27.09
N LYS A 238 21.08 -12.65 26.33
CA LYS A 238 22.02 -11.66 26.87
C LYS A 238 21.29 -10.43 27.41
N LYS A 239 20.31 -9.91 26.67
CA LYS A 239 19.50 -8.76 27.08
C LYS A 239 18.68 -9.07 28.33
N GLU A 240 18.06 -10.24 28.38
CA GLU A 240 17.30 -10.69 29.54
C GLU A 240 18.19 -10.85 30.78
N ASN A 241 19.36 -11.49 30.65
CA ASN A 241 20.32 -11.61 31.75
C ASN A 241 20.77 -10.24 32.28
N GLN A 242 21.00 -9.26 31.41
CA GLN A 242 21.35 -7.89 31.83
C GLN A 242 20.20 -7.24 32.60
N LEU A 243 18.97 -7.36 32.09
CA LEU A 243 17.78 -6.83 32.74
C LEU A 243 17.55 -7.49 34.11
N GLN A 244 17.73 -8.81 34.20
CA GLN A 244 17.61 -9.57 35.45
C GLN A 244 18.67 -9.14 36.47
N LYS A 245 19.93 -8.90 36.06
CA LYS A 245 20.98 -8.38 36.95
C LYS A 245 20.65 -6.99 37.49
N LEU A 246 20.14 -6.09 36.65
CA LEU A 246 19.72 -4.75 37.06
C LEU A 246 18.56 -4.82 38.07
N LYS A 247 17.52 -5.61 37.74
CA LYS A 247 16.38 -5.85 38.64
C LYS A 247 16.82 -6.47 39.97
N ALA A 248 17.73 -7.44 39.96
CA ALA A 248 18.24 -8.07 41.18
C ALA A 248 19.02 -7.08 42.07
N ARG A 249 19.82 -6.19 41.47
CA ARG A 249 20.52 -5.11 42.20
C ARG A 249 19.53 -4.13 42.82
N GLU A 250 18.52 -3.70 42.06
CA GLU A 250 17.47 -2.79 42.52
C GLU A 250 16.64 -3.40 43.67
N MET A 251 16.23 -4.66 43.53
CA MET A 251 15.54 -5.39 44.60
C MET A 251 16.41 -5.52 45.86
N GLY A 252 17.70 -5.79 45.71
CA GLY A 252 18.65 -5.84 46.82
C GLY A 252 18.75 -4.51 47.56
N LEU A 253 18.91 -3.41 46.83
CA LEU A 253 18.93 -2.05 47.38
C LEU A 253 17.65 -1.72 48.15
N ASN A 254 16.48 -1.98 47.55
CA ASN A 254 15.18 -1.72 48.17
C ASN A 254 14.94 -2.57 49.41
N ARG A 255 15.48 -3.79 49.47
CA ARG A 255 15.39 -4.65 50.65
C ARG A 255 16.21 -4.11 51.82
N ASP A 256 17.40 -3.58 51.54
CA ASP A 256 18.33 -3.09 52.56
C ASP A 256 17.95 -1.66 53.05
N TYR A 257 17.19 -0.90 52.25
CA TYR A 257 16.86 0.50 52.53
C TYR A 257 16.23 0.77 53.91
N PRO A 258 15.18 0.05 54.35
CA PRO A 258 14.57 0.32 55.66
C PRO A 258 15.55 0.12 56.82
N ASP A 259 16.42 -0.89 56.75
CA ASP A 259 17.44 -1.17 57.77
C ASP A 259 18.51 -0.07 57.82
N VAL A 260 18.96 0.41 56.65
CA VAL A 260 19.90 1.53 56.54
C VAL A 260 19.34 2.80 57.18
N VAL A 261 18.12 3.19 56.81
CA VAL A 261 17.49 4.41 57.33
C VAL A 261 17.22 4.29 58.83
N TYR A 262 16.68 3.15 59.29
CA TYR A 262 16.40 2.90 60.70
C TYR A 262 17.66 3.00 61.57
N ARG A 263 18.76 2.35 61.19
CA ARG A 263 20.03 2.43 61.91
C ARG A 263 20.60 3.84 61.93
N MET A 264 20.53 4.55 60.81
CA MET A 264 20.99 5.94 60.73
C MET A 264 20.24 6.83 61.73
N ILE A 265 18.91 6.69 61.80
CA ILE A 265 18.08 7.45 62.76
C ILE A 265 18.43 7.09 64.19
N LEU A 266 18.59 5.81 64.51
CA LEU A 266 18.92 5.38 65.87
C LEU A 266 20.25 5.97 66.35
N LEU A 267 21.27 5.94 65.50
CA LEU A 267 22.61 6.46 65.83
C LEU A 267 22.61 7.98 65.91
N ILE A 268 21.93 8.68 65.01
CA ILE A 268 21.76 10.13 65.12
C ILE A 268 20.94 10.50 66.36
N GLY A 269 19.90 9.72 66.66
CA GLY A 269 19.03 9.88 67.82
C GLY A 269 19.74 9.68 69.16
N SER A 270 20.81 8.88 69.20
CA SER A 270 21.68 8.72 70.37
C SER A 270 22.69 9.87 70.53
N GLY A 271 22.68 10.85 69.63
CA GLY A 271 23.56 12.03 69.67
C GLY A 271 24.78 11.93 68.77
N MET A 272 24.91 10.90 67.92
CA MET A 272 26.01 10.82 66.95
C MET A 272 25.79 11.80 65.80
N THR A 273 26.89 12.30 65.22
CA THR A 273 26.83 13.06 63.96
C THR A 273 26.53 12.13 62.78
N VAL A 274 26.03 12.69 61.66
CA VAL A 274 25.77 11.92 60.43
C VAL A 274 27.02 11.15 59.99
N ARG A 275 28.18 11.82 59.98
CA ARG A 275 29.46 11.21 59.63
C ARG A 275 29.85 10.06 60.54
N SER A 276 29.78 10.26 61.85
CA SER A 276 30.14 9.21 62.82
C SER A 276 29.18 8.02 62.77
N ALA A 277 27.88 8.28 62.58
CA ALA A 277 26.87 7.25 62.39
C ALA A 277 27.12 6.45 61.10
N TRP A 278 27.45 7.13 60.00
CA TRP A 278 27.80 6.52 58.72
C TRP A 278 29.03 5.60 58.83
N GLU A 279 30.10 6.10 59.45
CA GLU A 279 31.33 5.34 59.69
C GLU A 279 31.05 4.10 60.58
N LYS A 280 30.26 4.26 61.65
CA LYS A 280 29.86 3.14 62.52
C LYS A 280 29.05 2.07 61.78
N MET A 281 28.08 2.47 60.96
CA MET A 281 27.27 1.53 60.17
C MET A 281 28.12 0.71 59.18
N ILE A 282 29.14 1.32 58.57
CA ILE A 282 30.05 0.62 57.65
C ILE A 282 30.94 -0.37 58.41
N LEU A 283 31.46 0.01 59.57
CA LEU A 283 32.25 -0.89 60.41
C LEU A 283 31.43 -2.12 60.84
N ASP A 284 30.20 -1.90 61.32
CA ASP A 284 29.30 -2.98 61.70
C ASP A 284 28.94 -3.89 60.50
N TYR A 285 28.80 -3.30 59.30
CA TYR A 285 28.57 -4.05 58.08
C TYR A 285 29.78 -4.89 57.67
N GLN A 286 31.00 -4.36 57.77
CA GLN A 286 32.22 -5.08 57.43
C GLN A 286 32.43 -6.30 58.35
N GLU A 287 32.20 -6.14 59.65
CA GLU A 287 32.24 -7.24 60.61
C GLU A 287 31.17 -8.30 60.30
N TRP A 288 29.94 -7.86 60.01
CA TRP A 288 28.86 -8.77 59.60
C TRP A 288 29.16 -9.51 58.30
N CYS A 289 29.76 -8.84 57.32
CA CYS A 289 30.15 -9.42 56.04
C CYS A 289 31.25 -10.47 56.21
N GLN A 290 32.24 -10.23 57.07
CA GLN A 290 33.30 -11.20 57.40
C GLN A 290 32.72 -12.46 58.06
N ASN A 291 31.74 -12.29 58.94
CA ASN A 291 31.12 -13.41 59.67
C ASN A 291 30.12 -14.22 58.82
N THR A 292 29.41 -13.59 57.88
CA THR A 292 28.33 -14.26 57.13
C THR A 292 28.67 -14.56 55.67
N GLY A 293 29.70 -13.93 55.11
CA GLY A 293 30.05 -14.02 53.69
C GLY A 293 28.98 -13.45 52.74
N LYS A 294 27.97 -12.75 53.26
CA LYS A 294 26.86 -12.19 52.47
C LYS A 294 27.13 -10.73 52.17
N VAL A 295 26.77 -10.30 50.96
CA VAL A 295 26.92 -8.92 50.50
C VAL A 295 25.55 -8.23 50.53
N ARG A 296 25.51 -6.98 51.02
CA ARG A 296 24.32 -6.11 51.00
C ARG A 296 24.60 -4.89 50.14
N TRP A 297 23.84 -4.75 49.06
CA TRP A 297 24.08 -3.73 48.04
C TRP A 297 23.98 -2.30 48.58
N GLY A 298 23.05 -2.04 49.52
CA GLY A 298 22.92 -0.72 50.13
C GLY A 298 24.18 -0.29 50.89
N TYR A 299 24.76 -1.20 51.68
CA TYR A 299 25.96 -0.93 52.48
C TYR A 299 27.24 -0.89 51.64
N GLU A 300 27.33 -1.65 50.54
CA GLU A 300 28.43 -1.54 49.58
C GLU A 300 28.52 -0.13 48.98
N GLU A 301 27.38 0.44 48.56
CA GLU A 301 27.34 1.81 48.02
C GLU A 301 27.70 2.86 49.08
N MET A 302 27.32 2.62 50.35
CA MET A 302 27.73 3.47 51.48
C MET A 302 29.23 3.41 51.72
N MET A 303 29.84 2.23 51.61
CA MET A 303 31.29 2.04 51.75
C MET A 303 32.05 2.76 50.62
N ILE A 304 31.52 2.75 49.38
CA ILE A 304 32.09 3.53 48.28
C ILE A 304 32.04 5.03 48.60
N ALA A 305 30.93 5.54 49.13
CA ALA A 305 30.81 6.95 49.53
C ALA A 305 31.82 7.32 50.63
N GLN A 306 32.04 6.43 51.61
CA GLN A 306 33.07 6.63 52.64
C GLN A 306 34.47 6.68 52.05
N ARG A 307 34.77 5.83 51.07
CA ARG A 307 36.06 5.88 50.36
C ARG A 307 36.21 7.21 49.62
N GLU A 308 35.19 7.69 48.91
CA GLU A 308 35.21 9.00 48.25
C GLU A 308 35.53 10.12 49.25
N MET A 309 34.90 10.10 50.42
CA MET A 309 35.17 11.07 51.50
C MET A 309 36.62 10.98 52.00
N ASN A 310 37.13 9.76 52.19
CA ASN A 310 38.51 9.54 52.61
C ASN A 310 39.54 10.00 51.54
N TYR A 311 39.16 10.00 50.26
CA TYR A 311 39.97 10.51 49.15
C TYR A 311 39.78 12.02 48.89
N GLY A 312 39.13 12.75 49.80
CA GLY A 312 39.04 14.21 49.74
C GLY A 312 37.81 14.78 49.02
N VAL A 313 36.84 13.94 48.64
CA VAL A 313 35.53 14.43 48.20
C VAL A 313 34.77 14.98 49.40
N SER A 314 34.12 16.14 49.26
CA SER A 314 33.34 16.72 50.35
C SER A 314 32.17 15.82 50.75
N GLU A 315 31.84 15.77 52.04
CA GLU A 315 30.77 14.92 52.60
C GLU A 315 29.42 15.15 51.89
N LEU A 316 29.08 16.42 51.64
CA LEU A 316 27.89 16.80 50.86
C LEU A 316 27.88 16.17 49.46
N LYS A 317 29.03 16.17 48.77
CA LYS A 317 29.14 15.64 47.42
C LYS A 317 29.15 14.11 47.39
N ALA A 318 29.78 13.48 48.37
CA ALA A 318 29.80 12.03 48.51
C ALA A 318 28.38 11.46 48.75
N TYR A 319 27.55 12.14 49.57
CA TYR A 319 26.15 11.75 49.76
C TYR A 319 25.30 11.95 48.52
N GLU A 320 25.52 13.02 47.75
CA GLU A 320 24.85 13.20 46.46
C GLU A 320 25.22 12.09 45.46
N ASN A 321 26.51 11.77 45.35
CA ASN A 321 27.00 10.69 44.51
C ASN A 321 26.43 9.34 44.94
N PHE A 322 26.34 9.07 46.25
CA PHE A 322 25.71 7.87 46.80
C PHE A 322 24.26 7.73 46.35
N GLY A 323 23.44 8.77 46.52
CA GLY A 323 22.04 8.75 46.06
C GLY A 323 21.94 8.47 44.56
N ARG A 324 22.80 9.09 43.75
CA ARG A 324 22.86 8.88 42.30
C ARG A 324 23.31 7.46 41.90
N ARG A 325 24.27 6.87 42.60
CA ARG A 325 24.78 5.50 42.32
C ARG A 325 23.79 4.41 42.70
N CYS A 326 23.06 4.59 43.80
CA CYS A 326 21.98 3.68 44.20
C CYS A 326 20.84 3.71 43.18
N GLY A 327 20.53 4.88 42.62
CA GLY A 327 19.62 5.03 41.48
C GLY A 327 18.14 4.75 41.78
N THR A 328 17.77 4.39 43.01
CA THR A 328 16.37 4.27 43.43
C THR A 328 15.90 5.55 44.12
N GLN A 329 14.62 5.90 43.92
CA GLN A 329 14.03 7.14 44.42
C GLN A 329 14.21 7.31 45.94
N ASN A 330 14.10 6.22 46.68
CA ASN A 330 14.21 6.16 48.14
C ASN A 330 15.61 6.58 48.63
N TYR A 331 16.68 6.09 48.00
CA TYR A 331 18.05 6.47 48.36
C TYR A 331 18.40 7.90 47.92
N ILE A 332 17.85 8.39 46.80
CA ILE A 332 18.04 9.79 46.37
C ILE A 332 17.41 10.76 47.39
N ARG A 333 16.19 10.44 47.86
CA ARG A 333 15.52 11.23 48.90
C ARG A 333 16.29 11.17 50.22
N PHE A 334 16.72 9.99 50.64
CA PHE A 334 17.53 9.80 51.85
C PHE A 334 18.84 10.60 51.81
N ALA A 335 19.60 10.52 50.70
CA ALA A 335 20.81 11.32 50.49
C ALA A 335 20.53 12.83 50.60
N SER A 336 19.41 13.29 50.03
CA SER A 336 18.99 14.69 50.10
C SER A 336 18.65 15.12 51.53
N LEU A 337 18.04 14.24 52.34
CA LEU A 337 17.77 14.50 53.76
C LEU A 337 19.08 14.62 54.57
N LEU A 338 20.05 13.74 54.33
CA LEU A 338 21.36 13.82 54.98
C LEU A 338 22.09 15.12 54.64
N ILE A 339 22.09 15.51 53.36
CA ILE A 339 22.66 16.79 52.89
C ILE A 339 21.99 17.99 53.58
N GLN A 340 20.67 17.95 53.75
CA GLN A 340 19.94 19.01 54.46
C GLN A 340 20.30 19.06 55.95
N GLN A 341 20.47 17.91 56.59
CA GLN A 341 20.85 17.83 58.00
C GLN A 341 22.22 18.47 58.25
N ILE A 342 23.19 18.23 57.37
CA ILE A 342 24.53 18.83 57.46
C ILE A 342 24.47 20.35 57.27
N ARG A 343 23.61 20.84 56.37
CA ARG A 343 23.48 22.28 56.06
C ARG A 343 22.69 23.08 57.09
N ARG A 344 21.63 22.50 57.69
CA ARG A 344 20.63 23.23 58.51
C ARG A 344 20.58 22.80 59.98
N GLY A 345 21.29 21.74 60.37
CA GLY A 345 21.31 21.21 61.74
C GLY A 345 20.11 20.31 62.09
N ALA A 346 20.17 19.66 63.25
CA ALA A 346 19.33 18.51 63.62
C ALA A 346 17.85 18.81 63.99
N LYS A 347 17.39 20.07 64.02
CA LYS A 347 16.04 20.40 64.48
C LYS A 347 14.97 19.88 63.50
N GLY A 348 14.19 18.88 63.92
CA GLY A 348 13.02 18.35 63.18
C GLY A 348 13.29 17.21 62.19
N MET A 349 14.56 16.91 61.86
CA MET A 349 14.91 15.87 60.88
C MET A 349 14.63 14.45 61.38
N ASN A 350 14.72 14.21 62.68
CA ASN A 350 14.41 12.88 63.25
C ASN A 350 12.95 12.47 63.03
N GLN A 351 12.01 13.43 63.01
CA GLN A 351 10.60 13.15 62.68
C GLN A 351 10.42 12.82 61.20
N LEU A 352 11.11 13.53 60.30
CA LEU A 352 11.04 13.27 58.85
C LEU A 352 11.66 11.92 58.48
N LEU A 353 12.81 11.58 59.05
CA LEU A 353 13.44 10.28 58.82
C LEU A 353 12.61 9.14 59.44
N ALA A 354 12.02 9.34 60.64
CA ALA A 354 11.15 8.34 61.25
C ALA A 354 9.87 8.08 60.43
N GLN A 355 9.29 9.14 59.85
CA GLN A 355 8.18 8.99 58.90
C GLN A 355 8.60 8.19 57.66
N GLU A 356 9.78 8.46 57.10
CA GLU A 356 10.32 7.75 55.95
C GLU A 356 10.51 6.24 56.24
N VAL A 357 10.92 5.85 57.46
CA VAL A 357 11.01 4.43 57.85
C VAL A 357 9.65 3.75 57.81
N GLY A 358 8.61 4.41 58.31
CA GLY A 358 7.25 3.88 58.26
C GLY A 358 6.79 3.63 56.83
N GLU A 359 7.03 4.59 55.94
CA GLU A 359 6.75 4.48 54.50
C GLU A 359 7.59 3.34 53.85
N ALA A 360 8.88 3.24 54.20
CA ALA A 360 9.79 2.22 53.68
C ALA A 360 9.41 0.79 54.09
N GLU A 361 8.90 0.59 55.32
CA GLU A 361 8.41 -0.71 55.78
C GLU A 361 7.11 -1.11 55.08
N ILE A 362 6.20 -0.15 54.84
CA ILE A 362 4.96 -0.41 54.08
C ILE A 362 5.32 -0.85 52.66
N ILE A 363 6.22 -0.12 51.99
CA ILE A 363 6.72 -0.47 50.65
C ILE A 363 7.38 -1.85 50.64
N ARG A 364 8.13 -2.22 51.70
CA ARG A 364 8.73 -3.55 51.83
C ARG A 364 7.66 -4.66 51.89
N ARG A 365 6.58 -4.45 52.64
CA ARG A 365 5.47 -5.41 52.74
C ARG A 365 4.72 -5.56 51.42
N GLU A 366 4.49 -4.45 50.71
CA GLU A 366 3.88 -4.47 49.37
C GLU A 366 4.76 -5.17 48.35
N ASN A 367 6.07 -4.89 48.34
CA ASN A 367 7.01 -5.55 47.42
C ASN A 367 7.12 -7.05 47.69
N ALA A 368 7.08 -7.47 48.96
CA ALA A 368 7.02 -8.89 49.31
C ALA A 368 5.75 -9.57 48.78
N ARG A 369 4.59 -8.87 48.81
CA ARG A 369 3.34 -9.37 48.20
C ARG A 369 3.44 -9.44 46.67
N LYS A 370 3.95 -8.39 46.01
CA LYS A 370 4.15 -8.38 44.55
C LYS A 370 5.07 -9.50 44.10
N MET A 371 6.18 -9.75 44.81
CA MET A 371 7.06 -10.88 44.49
C MET A 371 6.37 -12.24 44.67
N ALA A 372 5.46 -12.37 45.63
CA ALA A 372 4.64 -13.58 45.80
C ALA A 372 3.64 -13.76 44.64
N GLU A 373 3.07 -12.67 44.11
CA GLU A 373 2.17 -12.69 42.95
C GLU A 373 2.92 -12.94 41.62
N GLU A 374 4.08 -12.30 41.43
CA GLU A 374 4.95 -12.48 40.25
C GLU A 374 5.50 -13.92 40.15
N ALA A 375 5.74 -14.58 41.29
CA ALA A 375 6.13 -16.00 41.31
C ALA A 375 5.04 -16.90 40.73
N GLY A 376 3.76 -16.59 40.97
CA GLY A 376 2.62 -17.31 40.41
C GLY A 376 2.47 -17.13 38.90
N THR A 377 2.67 -15.91 38.40
CA THR A 377 2.56 -15.62 36.95
C THR A 377 3.74 -16.13 36.14
N LYS A 378 4.96 -16.17 36.70
CA LYS A 378 6.14 -16.71 36.01
C LYS A 378 6.04 -18.22 35.74
N LEU A 379 5.23 -18.94 36.52
CA LEU A 379 4.91 -20.35 36.30
C LEU A 379 3.85 -20.58 35.20
N LEU A 380 3.04 -19.57 34.87
CA LEU A 380 1.99 -19.70 33.83
C LEU A 380 2.54 -19.63 32.40
N PHE A 381 3.62 -18.87 32.18
CA PHE A 381 4.18 -18.68 30.83
C PHE A 381 4.63 -20.00 30.16
N PRO A 382 5.38 -20.91 30.83
CA PRO A 382 5.71 -22.22 30.27
C PRO A 382 4.49 -23.09 29.93
N MET A 383 3.42 -23.00 30.74
CA MET A 383 2.20 -23.79 30.51
C MET A 383 1.45 -23.33 29.27
N VAL A 384 1.32 -22.01 29.07
CA VAL A 384 0.67 -21.45 27.87
C VAL A 384 1.46 -21.79 26.61
N LEU A 385 2.80 -21.69 26.66
CA LEU A 385 3.66 -22.03 25.52
C LEU A 385 3.53 -23.51 25.12
N LEU A 386 3.53 -24.42 26.09
CA LEU A 386 3.35 -25.85 25.85
C LEU A 386 1.98 -26.13 25.19
N MET A 387 0.93 -25.46 25.66
CA MET A 387 -0.42 -25.58 25.10
C MET A 387 -0.47 -25.11 23.64
N THR A 388 0.18 -24.00 23.29
CA THR A 388 0.24 -23.51 21.90
C THR A 388 0.96 -24.50 20.98
N VAL A 389 2.05 -25.12 21.44
CA VAL A 389 2.79 -26.13 20.66
C VAL A 389 1.90 -27.36 20.40
N VAL A 390 1.18 -27.85 21.42
CA VAL A 390 0.24 -28.97 21.27
C VAL A 390 -0.88 -28.61 20.29
N PHE A 391 -1.42 -27.40 20.37
CA PHE A 391 -2.49 -26.94 19.47
C PHE A 391 -2.02 -26.85 18.01
N ALA A 392 -0.83 -26.31 17.78
CA ALA A 392 -0.21 -26.27 16.45
C ALA A 392 0.02 -27.68 15.88
N MET A 393 0.45 -28.62 16.73
CA MET A 393 0.64 -30.02 16.34
C MET A 393 -0.68 -30.70 15.91
N LEU A 394 -1.83 -30.29 16.45
CA LEU A 394 -3.14 -30.82 16.06
C LEU A 394 -3.72 -30.11 14.81
N ILE A 395 -3.54 -28.81 14.70
CA ILE A 395 -4.13 -27.99 13.63
C ILE A 395 -3.40 -28.18 12.29
N VAL A 396 -2.07 -28.23 12.29
CA VAL A 396 -1.29 -28.29 11.05
C VAL A 396 -1.63 -29.55 10.21
N PRO A 397 -1.73 -30.76 10.78
CA PRO A 397 -2.18 -31.93 10.04
C PRO A 397 -3.63 -31.81 9.54
N ALA A 398 -4.52 -31.22 10.33
CA ALA A 398 -5.93 -31.05 9.96
C ALA A 398 -6.09 -30.14 8.72
N PHE A 399 -5.36 -29.02 8.68
CA PHE A 399 -5.38 -28.14 7.51
C PHE A 399 -4.69 -28.74 6.28
N LEU A 400 -3.59 -29.47 6.46
CA LEU A 400 -2.95 -30.19 5.36
C LEU A 400 -3.84 -31.31 4.80
N SER A 401 -4.68 -31.93 5.63
CA SER A 401 -5.65 -32.94 5.20
C SER A 401 -6.91 -32.38 4.53
N MET A 402 -7.16 -31.07 4.63
CA MET A 402 -8.29 -30.40 3.99
C MET A 402 -7.97 -29.84 2.60
N ASN A 403 -6.68 -29.80 2.23
CA ASN A 403 -6.19 -29.24 0.96
C ASN A 403 -5.57 -30.31 0.04
N ILE A 404 -5.85 -31.58 0.33
CA ILE A 404 -5.71 -32.76 -0.54
C ILE A 404 -7.14 -33.28 -0.71
#